data_AF-A0AAN7YVF7-F1
#
_entry.id   AF-A0AAN7YVF7-F1
#
_cell.length_a   1.000
_cell.length_b   1.000
_cell.length_c   1.000
_cell.angle_alpha   90.00
_cell.angle_beta   90.00
_cell.angle_gamma   90.00
#
_symmetry.space_group_name_H-M   'P 1'
#
loop_
_entity.id
_entity.type
_entity.pdbx_description
1 polymer ?
#
loop_
_entity_poly.entity_id
_entity_poly.type
_entity_poly.pdbx_seq_one_letter_code
_entity_poly.pdbx_strand_id
1 'polypeptide(L)'
;MSESQDLPGAIVNRIIKASLPEGVLCAKESRLAIAKAAKVWIHYLTAASIDFSQHSGRSTVSPKDVLQAIEEIDFEIFKPQLEEYLAVLKSEKEKEKERDKEKEKEKEKEREREKEKDKDNNKDDTKSKDENKSSKKSSSSKDEK
;
A
#
# COMPACT_ATOMS: atom_id res chain seq x y z
N MET A 1 29.99 -11.67 -10.37
CA MET A 1 28.88 -11.07 -9.59
C MET A 1 28.74 -11.86 -8.31
N SER A 2 29.05 -11.28 -7.16
CA SER A 2 28.85 -11.94 -5.87
C SER A 2 28.46 -10.87 -4.87
N GLU A 3 27.21 -10.45 -4.93
CA GLU A 3 26.60 -9.82 -3.77
C GLU A 3 26.33 -10.92 -2.77
N SER A 4 27.04 -10.90 -1.65
CA SER A 4 26.84 -11.84 -0.55
C SER A 4 25.47 -11.61 0.07
N GLN A 5 24.42 -12.20 -0.52
CA GLN A 5 23.08 -12.28 0.07
C GLN A 5 23.11 -13.29 1.23
N ASP A 6 23.88 -12.97 2.26
CA ASP A 6 23.94 -13.74 3.49
C ASP A 6 22.95 -13.16 4.48
N LEU A 7 22.21 -14.05 5.15
CA LEU A 7 21.26 -13.66 6.18
C LEU A 7 22.00 -12.95 7.33
N PRO A 8 21.44 -11.88 7.92
CA PRO A 8 22.07 -11.21 9.05
C PRO A 8 22.34 -12.17 10.21
N GLY A 9 23.62 -12.44 10.48
CA GLY A 9 24.01 -13.45 11.47
C GLY A 9 23.45 -13.20 12.88
N ALA A 10 23.22 -11.93 13.25
CA ALA A 10 22.57 -11.58 14.51
C ALA A 10 21.13 -12.12 14.61
N ILE A 11 20.36 -12.03 13.52
CA ILE A 11 18.98 -12.51 13.46
C ILE A 11 18.95 -14.04 13.47
N VAL A 12 19.80 -14.67 12.67
CA VAL A 12 19.95 -16.13 12.65
C VAL A 12 20.31 -16.65 14.05
N ASN A 13 21.27 -16.03 14.73
CA ASN A 13 21.67 -16.41 16.08
C ASN A 13 20.53 -16.27 17.09
N ARG A 14 19.72 -15.21 16.98
CA ARG A 14 18.56 -15.00 17.85
C ARG A 14 17.51 -16.09 17.67
N ILE A 15 17.22 -16.47 16.43
CA ILE A 15 16.28 -17.56 16.11
C ILE A 15 16.81 -18.88 16.66
N ILE A 16 18.08 -19.23 16.38
CA ILE A 16 18.69 -20.48 16.87
C ILE A 16 18.62 -20.56 18.40
N LYS A 17 18.95 -19.49 19.13
CA LYS A 17 18.87 -19.48 20.60
C LYS A 17 17.44 -19.63 21.10
N ALA A 18 16.45 -19.05 20.42
CA ALA A 18 15.05 -19.19 20.79
C ALA A 18 14.52 -20.62 20.58
N SER A 19 15.14 -21.38 19.67
CA SER A 19 14.83 -22.79 19.42
C SER A 19 15.56 -23.77 20.34
N LEU A 20 16.42 -23.30 21.25
CA LEU A 20 17.21 -24.14 22.16
C LEU A 20 16.81 -23.90 23.62
N PRO A 21 16.91 -24.93 24.50
CA PRO A 21 16.73 -24.75 25.93
C PRO A 21 17.74 -23.77 26.54
N GLU A 22 17.39 -23.20 27.70
CA GLU A 22 18.29 -22.30 28.42
C GLU A 22 19.62 -22.95 28.77
N GLY A 23 20.70 -22.18 28.65
CA GLY A 23 22.07 -22.65 28.92
C GLY A 23 22.72 -23.47 27.80
N VAL A 24 21.99 -23.87 26.75
CA VAL A 24 22.55 -24.61 25.63
C VAL A 24 23.33 -23.67 24.69
N LEU A 25 24.59 -24.00 24.45
CA LEU A 25 25.45 -23.27 23.52
C LEU A 25 25.50 -23.97 22.16
N CYS A 26 25.28 -23.20 21.10
CA CYS A 26 25.47 -23.67 19.72
C CYS A 26 26.89 -23.31 19.23
N ALA A 27 27.58 -24.23 18.55
CA ALA A 27 28.92 -23.97 18.02
C ALA A 27 28.89 -22.94 16.87
N LYS A 28 30.01 -22.22 16.65
CA LYS A 28 30.10 -21.21 15.58
C LYS A 28 29.85 -21.81 14.20
N GLU A 29 30.45 -22.96 13.92
CA GLU A 29 30.30 -23.67 12.65
C GLU A 29 28.85 -24.17 12.43
N SER A 30 28.17 -24.62 13.48
CA SER A 30 26.76 -25.01 13.40
C SER A 30 25.86 -23.84 13.02
N ARG A 31 26.10 -22.65 13.59
CA ARG A 31 25.33 -21.43 13.23
C ARG A 31 25.58 -21.03 11.78
N LEU A 32 26.82 -21.14 11.30
CA LEU A 32 27.16 -20.88 9.90
C LEU A 32 26.50 -21.89 8.96
N ALA A 33 26.51 -23.17 9.33
CA ALA A 33 25.86 -24.23 8.56
C ALA A 33 24.34 -23.99 8.45
N ILE A 34 23.68 -23.63 9.54
CA ILE A 34 22.25 -23.29 9.55
C ILE A 34 21.97 -22.07 8.66
N ALA A 35 22.79 -21.01 8.73
CA ALA A 35 22.61 -19.83 7.87
C ALA A 35 22.71 -20.18 6.38
N LYS A 36 23.69 -21.03 6.01
CA LYS A 36 23.86 -21.53 4.64
C LYS A 36 22.70 -22.42 4.21
N ALA A 37 22.26 -23.34 5.07
CA ALA A 37 21.13 -24.22 4.81
C ALA A 37 19.84 -23.43 4.61
N ALA A 38 19.57 -22.41 5.43
CA ALA A 38 18.41 -21.54 5.30
C ALA A 38 18.39 -20.81 3.94
N LYS A 39 19.55 -20.36 3.45
CA LYS A 39 19.66 -19.76 2.11
C LYS A 39 19.28 -20.77 1.02
N VAL A 40 19.84 -21.98 1.07
CA VAL A 40 19.52 -23.04 0.11
C VAL A 40 18.04 -23.39 0.18
N TRP A 41 17.47 -23.45 1.38
CA TRP A 41 16.04 -23.71 1.58
C TRP A 41 15.15 -22.62 0.96
N ILE A 42 15.49 -21.34 1.11
CA ILE A 42 14.76 -20.24 0.45
C ILE A 42 14.78 -20.43 -1.07
N HIS A 43 15.93 -20.74 -1.66
CA HIS A 43 16.04 -20.99 -3.10
C HIS A 43 15.24 -22.20 -3.54
N TYR A 44 15.29 -23.28 -2.76
CA TYR A 44 14.56 -24.51 -3.06
C TYR A 44 13.04 -24.31 -3.00
N LEU A 45 12.52 -23.69 -1.93
CA LEU A 45 11.11 -23.35 -1.81
C LEU A 45 10.67 -22.39 -2.93
N THR A 46 11.51 -21.43 -3.30
CA THR A 46 11.22 -20.51 -4.40
C THR A 46 11.10 -21.27 -5.73
N ALA A 47 12.03 -22.17 -6.02
CA ALA A 47 12.00 -22.98 -7.24
C ALA A 47 10.73 -23.86 -7.29
N ALA A 48 10.42 -24.58 -6.21
CA ALA A 48 9.21 -25.40 -6.13
C ALA A 48 7.93 -24.54 -6.31
N SER A 49 7.88 -23.36 -5.70
CA SER A 49 6.73 -22.44 -5.85
C SER A 49 6.60 -21.90 -7.28
N ILE A 50 7.72 -21.64 -7.96
CA ILE A 50 7.73 -21.26 -9.38
C ILE A 50 7.15 -22.39 -10.21
N ASP A 51 7.57 -23.63 -9.98
CA ASP A 51 7.05 -24.80 -10.70
C ASP A 51 5.53 -24.89 -10.56
N PHE A 52 4.95 -24.80 -9.35
CA PHE A 52 3.49 -24.79 -9.15
C PHE A 52 2.78 -23.66 -9.92
N SER A 53 3.36 -22.46 -9.93
CA SER A 53 2.80 -21.34 -10.67
C SER A 53 2.81 -21.57 -12.18
N GLN A 54 3.90 -22.13 -12.72
CA GLN A 54 4.07 -22.45 -14.13
C GLN A 54 3.15 -23.60 -14.58
N HIS A 55 2.98 -24.64 -13.76
CA HIS A 55 2.01 -25.71 -14.00
C HIS A 55 0.57 -25.18 -14.07
N SER A 56 0.28 -24.07 -13.40
CA SER A 56 -1.01 -23.37 -13.47
C SER A 56 -1.10 -22.38 -14.64
N GLY A 57 -0.10 -22.30 -15.53
CA GLY A 57 -0.04 -21.35 -16.64
C GLY A 57 0.23 -19.90 -16.21
N ARG A 58 0.72 -19.67 -14.99
CA ARG A 58 0.99 -18.34 -14.43
C ARG A 58 2.50 -18.07 -14.37
N SER A 59 2.91 -16.87 -14.72
CA SER A 59 4.29 -16.39 -14.55
C SER A 59 4.54 -15.74 -13.17
N THR A 60 3.48 -15.52 -12.40
CA THR A 60 3.54 -14.89 -11.07
C THR A 60 3.22 -15.92 -10.00
N VAL A 61 4.15 -16.07 -9.06
CA VAL A 61 3.97 -16.88 -7.86
C VAL A 61 2.93 -16.24 -6.94
N SER A 62 1.93 -17.03 -6.56
CA SER A 62 0.88 -16.65 -5.62
C SER A 62 1.09 -17.34 -4.26
N PRO A 63 0.45 -16.86 -3.18
CA PRO A 63 0.55 -17.51 -1.88
C PRO A 63 0.11 -18.99 -1.88
N LYS A 64 -0.83 -19.37 -2.76
CA LYS A 64 -1.29 -20.76 -2.89
C LYS A 64 -0.19 -21.68 -3.44
N ASP A 65 0.69 -21.14 -4.27
CA ASP A 65 1.80 -21.92 -4.85
C ASP A 65 2.84 -22.24 -3.78
N VAL A 66 3.10 -21.28 -2.87
CA VAL A 66 4.00 -21.49 -1.72
C VAL A 66 3.44 -22.52 -0.73
N LEU A 67 2.12 -22.47 -0.48
CA LEU A 67 1.47 -23.45 0.42
C LEU A 67 1.52 -24.88 -0.15
N GLN A 68 1.30 -25.03 -1.46
CA GLN A 68 1.45 -26.34 -2.14
C GLN A 68 2.92 -26.78 -2.17
N ALA A 69 3.84 -25.86 -2.43
CA ALA A 69 5.26 -26.16 -2.44
C ALA A 69 5.75 -26.68 -1.09
N ILE A 70 5.33 -26.08 0.02
CA ILE A 70 5.67 -26.52 1.38
C ILE A 70 5.24 -27.95 1.66
N GLU A 71 4.10 -28.38 1.12
CA GLU A 71 3.60 -29.76 1.23
C GLU A 71 4.43 -30.72 0.36
N GLU A 72 4.76 -30.32 -0.87
CA GLU A 72 5.58 -31.10 -1.80
C GLU A 72 7.02 -31.32 -1.30
N ILE A 73 7.59 -30.33 -0.60
CA ILE A 73 8.96 -30.41 -0.06
C ILE A 73 9.04 -31.06 1.33
N ASP A 74 7.97 -31.74 1.78
CA ASP A 74 7.86 -32.41 3.09
C ASP A 74 7.96 -31.47 4.31
N PHE A 75 7.59 -30.21 4.16
CA PHE A 75 7.57 -29.22 5.25
C PHE A 75 6.13 -28.84 5.67
N GLU A 76 5.16 -29.73 5.44
CA GLU A 76 3.73 -29.52 5.73
C GLU A 76 3.42 -29.07 7.16
N ILE A 77 4.30 -29.37 8.12
CA ILE A 77 4.22 -28.88 9.51
C ILE A 77 4.12 -27.35 9.62
N PHE A 78 4.61 -26.61 8.63
CA PHE A 78 4.54 -25.15 8.60
C PHE A 78 3.25 -24.61 7.96
N LYS A 79 2.48 -25.45 7.26
CA LYS A 79 1.28 -25.05 6.53
C LYS A 79 0.25 -24.34 7.42
N PRO A 80 -0.11 -24.84 8.63
CA PRO A 80 -1.08 -24.14 9.49
C PRO A 80 -0.63 -22.73 9.90
N GLN A 81 0.65 -22.57 10.25
CA GLN A 81 1.22 -21.28 10.66
C GLN A 81 1.26 -20.28 9.49
N LEU A 82 1.54 -20.77 8.27
CA LEU A 82 1.54 -19.94 7.07
C LEU A 82 0.13 -19.50 6.66
N GLU A 83 -0.88 -20.36 6.83
CA GLU A 83 -2.28 -20.02 6.57
C GLU A 83 -2.81 -18.96 7.54
N GLU A 84 -2.48 -19.09 8.83
CA GLU A 84 -2.79 -18.08 9.85
C GLU A 84 -2.15 -16.73 9.51
N TYR A 85 -0.85 -16.74 9.18
CA TYR A 85 -0.15 -15.53 8.76
C TYR A 85 -0.77 -14.89 7.51
N LEU A 86 -1.18 -15.69 6.53
CA LEU A 86 -1.87 -15.20 5.33
C LEU A 86 -3.22 -14.56 5.66
N ALA A 87 -3.96 -15.11 6.61
CA ALA A 87 -5.24 -14.57 7.06
C ALA A 87 -5.06 -13.19 7.73
N VAL A 88 -4.07 -13.07 8.63
CA VAL A 88 -3.72 -11.80 9.28
C VAL A 88 -3.34 -10.76 8.24
N LEU A 89 -2.44 -11.09 7.30
CA LEU A 89 -2.01 -10.18 6.24
C LEU A 89 -3.17 -9.67 5.36
N LYS A 90 -4.15 -10.53 5.06
CA LYS A 90 -5.34 -10.12 4.30
C LYS A 90 -6.16 -9.10 5.10
N SER A 91 -6.40 -9.39 6.37
CA SER A 91 -7.16 -8.50 7.25
C SER A 91 -6.49 -7.12 7.43
N GLU A 92 -5.16 -7.08 7.50
CA GLU A 92 -4.41 -5.83 7.62
C GLU A 92 -4.49 -4.99 6.35
N LYS A 93 -4.38 -5.64 5.18
CA LYS A 93 -4.54 -4.98 3.88
C LYS A 93 -5.95 -4.44 3.66
N GLU A 94 -6.97 -5.13 4.15
CA GLU A 94 -8.35 -4.65 4.11
C GLU A 94 -8.53 -3.41 4.98
N LYS A 95 -8.04 -3.43 6.22
CA LYS A 95 -8.07 -2.27 7.13
C LYS A 95 -7.31 -1.07 6.55
N GLU A 96 -6.17 -1.30 5.89
CA GLU A 96 -5.41 -0.23 5.25
C GLU A 96 -6.22 0.44 4.13
N LYS A 97 -6.85 -0.36 3.26
CA LYS A 97 -7.73 0.15 2.20
C LYS A 97 -8.93 0.93 2.76
N GLU A 98 -9.49 0.50 3.88
CA GLU A 98 -10.59 1.22 4.53
C GLU A 98 -10.13 2.60 5.04
N ARG A 99 -8.97 2.66 5.72
CA ARG A 99 -8.39 3.93 6.18
C ARG A 99 -8.08 4.88 5.03
N ASP A 100 -7.59 4.37 3.91
CA ASP A 100 -7.28 5.20 2.74
C ASP A 100 -8.55 5.76 2.09
N LYS A 101 -9.61 4.94 1.97
CA LYS A 101 -10.93 5.41 1.51
C LYS A 101 -11.54 6.45 2.44
N GLU A 102 -11.36 6.30 3.75
CA GLU A 102 -11.85 7.26 4.73
C GLU A 102 -11.14 8.62 4.60
N LYS A 103 -9.80 8.60 4.45
CA LYS A 103 -9.00 9.81 4.18
C LYS A 103 -9.36 10.47 2.85
N GLU A 104 -9.65 9.70 1.80
CA GLU A 104 -10.10 10.26 0.52
C GLU A 104 -11.46 10.95 0.65
N LYS A 105 -12.42 10.31 1.33
CA LYS A 105 -13.74 10.90 1.60
C LYS A 105 -13.65 12.16 2.46
N GLU A 106 -12.73 12.20 3.42
CA GLU A 106 -12.51 13.37 4.27
C GLU A 106 -11.95 14.54 3.46
N LYS A 107 -10.95 14.28 2.60
CA LYS A 107 -10.38 15.28 1.67
C LYS A 107 -11.39 15.78 0.66
N GLU A 108 -12.28 14.91 0.17
CA GLU A 108 -13.34 15.30 -0.76
C GLU A 108 -14.36 16.24 -0.08
N LYS A 109 -14.79 15.90 1.14
CA LYS A 109 -15.68 16.75 1.95
C LYS A 109 -15.05 18.10 2.31
N GLU A 110 -13.75 18.15 2.57
CA GLU A 110 -13.02 19.39 2.84
C GLU A 110 -12.98 20.29 1.60
N ARG A 111 -12.68 19.72 0.42
CA ARG A 111 -12.72 20.44 -0.87
C ARG A 111 -14.12 20.95 -1.24
N GLU A 112 -15.16 20.23 -0.89
CA GLU A 112 -16.55 20.68 -1.09
C GLU A 112 -16.90 21.86 -0.18
N ARG A 113 -16.49 21.81 1.10
CA ARG A 113 -16.69 22.91 2.06
C ARG A 113 -15.92 24.17 1.70
N GLU A 114 -14.74 24.07 1.10
CA GLU A 114 -13.99 25.23 0.61
C GLU A 114 -14.67 25.89 -0.59
N LYS A 115 -15.22 25.10 -1.52
CA LYS A 115 -15.95 25.61 -2.70
C LYS A 115 -17.27 26.28 -2.36
N GLU A 116 -17.92 25.90 -1.26
CA GLU A 116 -19.13 26.57 -0.78
C GLU A 116 -18.84 27.94 -0.15
N LYS A 117 -17.70 28.10 0.54
CA LYS A 117 -17.32 29.37 1.17
C LYS A 117 -16.94 30.47 0.17
N ASP A 118 -16.40 30.12 -1.00
CA ASP A 118 -16.07 31.10 -2.05
C ASP A 118 -17.30 31.65 -2.79
N LYS A 119 -18.47 31.01 -2.70
CA LYS A 119 -19.70 31.47 -3.37
C LYS A 119 -20.49 32.53 -2.60
N ASP A 120 -20.23 32.71 -1.30
CA ASP A 120 -20.98 33.66 -0.46
C ASP A 120 -20.36 35.07 -0.42
N ASN A 121 -19.11 35.23 -0.86
CA ASN A 121 -18.40 36.52 -0.87
C ASN A 121 -18.66 37.43 -2.09
N ASN A 122 -19.55 37.05 -3.03
CA ASN A 122 -19.79 37.82 -4.26
C ASN A 122 -21.23 38.38 -4.38
N LYS A 123 -21.87 38.66 -3.24
CA LYS A 123 -23.21 39.27 -3.17
C LYS A 123 -23.23 40.50 -2.24
N ASP A 124 -22.29 41.42 -2.40
CA ASP A 124 -22.50 42.78 -1.87
C ASP A 124 -21.74 43.81 -2.70
N ASP A 125 -22.26 44.14 -3.89
CA ASP A 125 -21.94 45.42 -4.56
C ASP A 125 -22.95 45.68 -5.70
N THR A 126 -24.21 45.94 -5.36
CA THR A 126 -25.12 46.61 -6.32
C THR A 126 -26.21 47.44 -5.64
N LYS A 127 -25.82 48.46 -4.85
CA LYS A 127 -26.73 49.61 -4.62
C LYS A 127 -26.04 50.84 -4.02
N SER A 128 -25.86 51.88 -4.83
CA SER A 128 -25.99 53.32 -4.49
C SER A 128 -25.80 54.13 -5.79
N LYS A 129 -26.88 54.65 -6.40
CA LYS A 129 -27.31 56.08 -6.38
C LYS A 129 -26.19 57.02 -6.86
N ASP A 130 -26.36 57.82 -7.91
CA ASP A 130 -27.34 58.90 -7.99
C ASP A 130 -27.48 59.40 -9.44
N GLU A 131 -28.71 59.47 -9.97
CA GLU A 131 -29.07 60.42 -11.03
C GLU A 131 -30.09 61.38 -10.44
N ASN A 132 -29.69 62.66 -10.29
CA ASN A 132 -30.63 63.73 -10.00
C ASN A 132 -30.47 64.90 -10.96
N LYS A 133 -31.58 65.13 -11.68
CA LYS A 133 -32.15 66.42 -12.13
C LYS A 133 -31.57 67.13 -13.37
N SER A 134 -32.40 67.02 -14.43
CA SER A 134 -33.25 68.11 -14.93
C SER A 134 -32.66 69.15 -15.90
N SER A 135 -33.06 68.96 -17.16
CA SER A 135 -33.87 69.89 -17.98
C SER A 135 -33.22 70.61 -19.18
N LYS A 136 -33.96 70.49 -20.31
CA LYS A 136 -34.10 71.39 -21.46
C LYS A 136 -32.89 71.51 -22.40
N LYS A 137 -33.01 71.67 -23.72
CA LYS A 137 -34.08 71.64 -24.75
C LYS A 137 -33.38 72.13 -26.05
N SER A 138 -33.46 71.41 -27.18
CA SER A 138 -33.37 71.88 -28.61
C SER A 138 -32.71 70.78 -29.47
N SER A 139 -33.41 70.01 -30.31
CA SER A 139 -33.99 70.29 -31.65
C SER A 139 -33.02 70.24 -32.83
N SER A 140 -33.49 69.61 -33.93
CA SER A 140 -33.02 69.64 -35.35
C SER A 140 -32.02 68.53 -35.75
N SER A 141 -32.18 67.77 -36.84
CA SER A 141 -33.24 67.66 -37.85
C SER A 141 -33.10 66.37 -38.66
N LYS A 142 -34.24 65.89 -39.15
CA LYS A 142 -34.39 64.97 -40.27
C LYS A 142 -34.54 65.78 -41.56
N ASP A 143 -33.94 65.24 -42.62
CA ASP A 143 -34.42 65.21 -44.01
C ASP A 143 -34.53 66.49 -44.87
N GLU A 144 -34.10 66.27 -46.12
CA GLU A 144 -34.46 66.91 -47.39
C GLU A 144 -33.75 68.20 -47.89
N LYS A 145 -32.93 67.91 -48.92
CA LYS A 145 -32.66 68.66 -50.17
C LYS A 145 -31.47 69.63 -50.22
#